data_AF-A0A0D2XB60-F1
#
_entry.id   AF-A0A0D2XB60-F1
#
_cell.length_a   1.000
_cell.length_b   1.000
_cell.length_c   1.000
_cell.angle_alpha   90.00
_cell.angle_beta   90.00
_cell.angle_gamma   90.00
#
_symmetry.space_group_name_H-M   'P 1'
#
loop_
_entity.id
_entity.type
_entity.pdbx_description
1 polymer ?
#
loop_
_entity_poly.entity_id
_entity_poly.type
_entity_poly.pdbx_seq_one_letter_code
_entity_poly.pdbx_strand_id
1 'polypeptide(L)'
;MSTTTTKKTAPYGDWESPISVASIVSKTRRLASPRANPKSGRAFYTESREDGSTTIVEILKDSIKDILPSEYSAENSVYEYGGSTYAVLPDDRIIFSNKGDTVHILNPDSKEVEKLTGHSNLRYSNFEANLTSPWVLANQEDHERDTPDGVRNYIVAINTETAEVKRILDTADFYYEPSFSPDGSKLAWLEWNHPELPFDSARLYTAAWNDGTISDISLIVGKDREGVAEPRWGPDGSLFFGKEVGEYRRLFRILPGSDEHVEIKVNGIANAEFGGLRWFQGR
;
A
#
# COMPACT_ATOMS: atom_id res chain seq x y z
N MET A 1 -6.36 -11.06 47.26
CA MET A 1 -7.02 -12.36 47.49
C MET A 1 -7.42 -12.90 46.13
N SER A 2 -6.87 -14.05 45.73
CA SER A 2 -7.19 -14.67 44.44
C SER A 2 -8.50 -15.44 44.60
N THR A 3 -9.56 -15.02 43.91
CA THR A 3 -10.83 -15.76 43.86
C THR A 3 -10.62 -17.03 43.05
N THR A 4 -10.71 -18.18 43.70
CA THR A 4 -10.64 -19.48 43.04
C THR A 4 -11.94 -19.72 42.28
N THR A 5 -11.93 -19.54 40.96
CA THR A 5 -13.10 -19.79 40.11
C THR A 5 -13.32 -21.29 39.98
N THR A 6 -14.37 -21.82 40.59
CA THR A 6 -14.75 -23.24 40.45
C THR A 6 -15.30 -23.46 39.04
N LYS A 7 -14.67 -24.34 38.25
CA LYS A 7 -15.15 -24.69 36.91
C LYS A 7 -16.52 -25.39 37.02
N LYS A 8 -17.52 -24.91 36.28
CA LYS A 8 -18.85 -25.51 36.20
C LYS A 8 -19.02 -26.25 34.87
N THR A 9 -19.62 -27.43 34.89
CA THR A 9 -20.04 -28.14 33.68
C THR A 9 -21.34 -27.52 33.16
N ALA A 10 -21.39 -27.21 31.87
CA ALA A 10 -22.58 -26.70 31.18
C ALA A 10 -22.58 -27.22 29.72
N PRO A 11 -23.76 -27.31 29.06
CA PRO A 11 -23.86 -27.70 27.65
C PRO A 11 -23.01 -26.83 26.73
N TYR A 12 -22.60 -27.36 25.59
CA TYR A 12 -21.89 -26.58 24.57
C TYR A 12 -22.79 -25.43 24.09
N GLY A 13 -22.28 -24.19 24.19
CA GLY A 13 -23.01 -22.96 23.84
C GLY A 13 -23.54 -22.18 25.05
N ASP A 14 -23.65 -22.80 26.23
CA ASP A 14 -24.24 -22.19 27.43
C ASP A 14 -23.19 -21.73 28.47
N TRP A 15 -21.93 -21.69 28.07
CA TRP A 15 -20.87 -21.20 28.95
C TRP A 15 -20.98 -19.68 29.08
N GLU A 16 -21.06 -19.21 30.32
CA GLU A 16 -21.04 -17.78 30.60
C GLU A 16 -19.70 -17.19 30.11
N SER A 17 -19.79 -16.33 29.10
CA SER A 17 -18.63 -15.71 28.47
C SER A 17 -18.46 -14.28 28.98
N PRO A 18 -17.26 -13.89 29.43
CA PRO A 18 -16.96 -12.48 29.72
C PRO A 18 -16.87 -11.64 28.43
N ILE A 19 -16.84 -12.26 27.25
CA ILE A 19 -16.87 -11.59 25.94
C ILE A 19 -18.34 -11.38 25.56
N SER A 20 -18.81 -10.14 25.71
CA SER A 20 -20.17 -9.74 25.37
C SER A 20 -20.30 -9.36 23.88
N VAL A 21 -21.53 -9.25 23.36
CA VAL A 21 -21.78 -8.66 22.03
C VAL A 21 -21.20 -7.25 21.97
N ALA A 22 -21.35 -6.46 23.03
CA ALA A 22 -20.73 -5.15 23.12
C ALA A 22 -19.20 -5.22 23.06
N SER A 23 -18.56 -6.29 23.57
CA SER A 23 -17.11 -6.49 23.47
C SER A 23 -16.64 -6.86 22.06
N ILE A 24 -17.52 -7.39 21.22
CA ILE A 24 -17.26 -7.72 19.81
C ILE A 24 -17.53 -6.51 18.91
N VAL A 25 -18.61 -5.77 19.20
CA VAL A 25 -19.00 -4.55 18.46
C VAL A 25 -18.13 -3.36 18.88
N SER A 26 -17.71 -3.30 20.15
CA SER A 26 -16.66 -2.39 20.57
C SER A 26 -15.33 -2.94 20.08
N LYS A 27 -14.68 -2.19 19.19
CA LYS A 27 -13.22 -2.17 19.03
C LYS A 27 -12.61 -3.37 18.31
N THR A 28 -12.59 -3.27 16.98
CA THR A 28 -11.31 -3.53 16.30
C THR A 28 -10.86 -2.21 15.68
N ARG A 29 -9.95 -1.51 16.38
CA ARG A 29 -9.17 -0.48 15.73
C ARG A 29 -8.17 -1.17 14.84
N ARG A 30 -8.21 -0.84 13.56
CA ARG A 30 -7.27 -1.37 12.59
C ARG A 30 -6.14 -0.38 12.46
N LEU A 31 -4.94 -0.81 12.87
CA LEU A 31 -3.70 -0.10 12.62
C LEU A 31 -3.13 -0.62 11.30
N ALA A 32 -2.85 0.27 10.36
CA ALA A 32 -2.37 -0.12 9.03
C ALA A 32 -1.36 0.88 8.47
N SER A 33 -0.72 0.48 7.36
CA SER A 33 0.11 1.34 6.51
C SER A 33 1.15 2.19 7.28
N PRO A 34 2.02 1.62 8.13
CA PRO A 34 3.08 2.38 8.75
C PRO A 34 4.05 2.90 7.67
N ARG A 35 4.35 4.20 7.70
CA ARG A 35 5.30 4.87 6.81
C ARG A 35 6.21 5.76 7.64
N ALA A 36 7.45 5.93 7.19
CA ALA A 36 8.38 6.87 7.79
C ALA A 36 9.13 7.64 6.70
N ASN A 37 9.38 8.93 6.94
CA ASN A 37 10.29 9.70 6.12
C ASN A 37 11.72 9.37 6.55
N PRO A 38 12.57 8.78 5.68
CA PRO A 38 13.93 8.39 6.05
C PRO A 38 14.86 9.59 6.33
N LYS A 39 14.51 10.81 5.90
CA LYS A 39 15.31 12.02 6.14
C LYS A 39 15.00 12.66 7.50
N SER A 40 13.72 12.87 7.81
CA SER A 40 13.29 13.51 9.07
C SER A 40 13.14 12.52 10.23
N GLY A 41 12.91 11.24 9.93
CA GLY A 41 12.59 10.21 10.91
C GLY A 41 11.15 10.24 11.42
N ARG A 42 10.30 11.15 10.92
CA ARG A 42 8.87 11.18 11.28
C ARG A 42 8.18 9.94 10.77
N ALA A 43 7.30 9.37 11.59
CA ALA A 43 6.60 8.14 11.29
C ALA A 43 5.09 8.30 11.52
N PHE A 44 4.32 7.70 10.63
CA PHE A 44 2.87 7.79 10.60
C PHE A 44 2.26 6.41 10.35
N TYR A 45 0.99 6.25 10.71
CA TYR A 45 0.17 5.09 10.37
C TYR A 45 -1.30 5.51 10.25
N THR A 46 -2.14 4.64 9.68
CA THR A 46 -3.59 4.85 9.66
C THR A 46 -4.29 4.08 10.75
N GLU A 47 -5.33 4.68 11.34
CA GLU A 47 -6.15 4.05 12.36
C GLU A 47 -7.64 4.20 12.05
N SER A 48 -8.36 3.08 11.97
CA SER A 48 -9.82 3.11 11.83
C SER A 48 -10.51 3.66 13.09
N ARG A 49 -11.64 4.32 12.89
CA ARG A 49 -12.45 4.98 13.92
C ARG A 49 -13.81 4.30 14.03
N GLU A 50 -14.49 4.51 15.15
CA GLU A 50 -15.78 3.85 15.46
C GLU A 50 -16.92 4.32 14.54
N ASP A 51 -16.79 5.51 13.94
CA ASP A 51 -17.73 6.06 12.96
C ASP A 51 -17.49 5.55 11.52
N GLY A 52 -16.52 4.65 11.34
CA GLY A 52 -16.13 4.09 10.05
C GLY A 52 -15.10 4.92 9.28
N SER A 53 -14.69 6.10 9.79
CA SER A 53 -13.61 6.88 9.18
C SER A 53 -12.23 6.26 9.48
N THR A 54 -11.22 6.66 8.71
CA THR A 54 -9.82 6.32 8.94
C THR A 54 -9.02 7.60 9.08
N THR A 55 -8.33 7.77 10.21
CA THR A 55 -7.43 8.92 10.43
C THR A 55 -5.98 8.57 10.13
N ILE A 56 -5.14 9.58 10.05
CA ILE A 56 -3.68 9.45 10.03
C ILE A 56 -3.13 9.88 11.38
N VAL A 57 -2.30 9.04 11.97
CA VAL A 57 -1.70 9.21 13.29
C VAL A 57 -0.20 9.35 13.16
N GLU A 58 0.38 10.36 13.80
CA GLU A 58 1.82 10.53 13.96
C GLU A 58 2.32 9.79 15.20
N ILE A 59 3.43 9.07 15.05
CA ILE A 59 4.16 8.43 16.15
C ILE A 59 5.20 9.41 16.67
N LEU A 60 5.08 9.79 17.93
CA LEU A 60 6.05 10.60 18.65
C LEU A 60 6.84 9.71 19.62
N LYS A 61 7.90 10.25 20.21
CA LYS A 61 8.79 9.49 21.11
C LYS A 61 8.05 8.80 22.26
N ASP A 62 7.10 9.51 22.88
CA ASP A 62 6.41 9.07 24.10
C ASP A 62 4.87 9.14 23.96
N SER A 63 4.36 9.39 22.75
CA SER A 63 2.92 9.59 22.52
C SER A 63 2.54 9.37 21.04
N ILE A 64 1.25 9.46 20.76
CA ILE A 64 0.69 9.47 19.40
C ILE A 64 -0.21 10.70 19.23
N LYS A 65 -0.36 11.18 18.00
CA LYS A 65 -1.16 12.37 17.69
C LYS A 65 -1.96 12.15 16.40
N ASP A 66 -3.28 12.26 16.47
CA ASP A 66 -4.13 12.36 15.28
C ASP A 66 -3.84 13.67 14.55
N ILE A 67 -3.47 13.59 13.27
CA ILE A 67 -3.10 14.76 12.46
C ILE A 67 -4.12 15.09 11.37
N LEU A 68 -4.96 14.14 10.95
CA LEU A 68 -6.01 14.39 9.96
C LEU A 68 -7.25 15.02 10.64
N PRO A 69 -7.76 16.17 10.14
CA PRO A 69 -9.02 16.76 10.63
C PRO A 69 -10.22 15.84 10.41
N SER A 70 -11.23 15.95 11.28
CA SER A 70 -12.36 15.00 11.38
C SER A 70 -13.32 15.00 10.18
N GLU A 71 -13.30 16.04 9.36
CA GLU A 71 -14.08 16.14 8.13
C GLU A 71 -13.49 15.33 6.96
N TYR A 72 -12.26 14.81 7.13
CA TYR A 72 -11.57 13.95 6.17
C TYR A 72 -11.49 12.50 6.67
N SER A 73 -11.36 11.57 5.73
CA SER A 73 -11.09 10.15 6.01
C SER A 73 -10.12 9.61 4.97
N ALA A 74 -8.99 9.08 5.42
CA ALA A 74 -7.96 8.51 4.55
C ALA A 74 -8.34 7.09 4.10
N GLU A 75 -9.10 6.99 3.01
CA GLU A 75 -9.73 5.77 2.52
C GLU A 75 -9.85 5.76 0.99
N ASN A 76 -10.00 4.56 0.40
CA ASN A 76 -10.31 4.39 -1.02
C ASN A 76 -10.93 3.01 -1.27
N SER A 77 -11.53 2.82 -2.45
CA SER A 77 -12.09 1.53 -2.89
C SER A 77 -11.51 1.05 -4.22
N VAL A 78 -10.23 1.33 -4.49
CA VAL A 78 -9.53 0.72 -5.62
C VAL A 78 -9.56 -0.81 -5.46
N TYR A 79 -9.94 -1.51 -6.53
CA TYR A 79 -10.21 -2.95 -6.54
C TYR A 79 -11.30 -3.40 -5.57
N GLU A 80 -12.20 -2.50 -5.18
CA GLU A 80 -13.26 -2.68 -4.18
C GLU A 80 -12.79 -3.01 -2.74
N TYR A 81 -11.53 -3.41 -2.58
CA TYR A 81 -10.87 -3.70 -1.31
C TYR A 81 -10.11 -2.49 -0.75
N GLY A 82 -9.66 -1.60 -1.63
CA GLY A 82 -8.83 -0.45 -1.28
C GLY A 82 -7.35 -0.80 -1.17
N GLY A 83 -6.51 0.09 -1.70
CA GLY A 83 -5.05 0.05 -1.59
C GLY A 83 -4.50 0.98 -0.50
N SER A 84 -3.18 1.06 -0.39
CA SER A 84 -2.52 1.97 0.57
C SER A 84 -3.02 3.40 0.38
N THR A 85 -3.42 4.06 1.47
CA THR A 85 -4.20 5.31 1.38
C THR A 85 -3.35 6.56 1.30
N TYR A 86 -2.07 6.50 1.65
CA TYR A 86 -1.20 7.69 1.73
C TYR A 86 0.28 7.38 1.50
N ALA A 87 1.03 8.43 1.18
CA ALA A 87 2.50 8.47 1.20
C ALA A 87 3.00 9.71 1.96
N VAL A 88 4.18 9.59 2.55
CA VAL A 88 4.88 10.71 3.19
C VAL A 88 5.81 11.34 2.16
N LEU A 89 5.63 12.63 1.90
CA LEU A 89 6.43 13.41 0.96
C LEU A 89 7.81 13.76 1.57
N PRO A 90 8.80 14.15 0.74
CA PRO A 90 10.16 14.46 1.21
C PRO A 90 10.21 15.55 2.29
N ASP A 91 9.23 16.46 2.30
CA ASP A 91 9.06 17.58 3.22
C ASP A 91 8.07 17.30 4.37
N ASP A 92 7.79 16.03 4.64
CA ASP A 92 6.87 15.52 5.68
C ASP A 92 5.39 15.82 5.47
N ARG A 93 5.00 16.54 4.40
CA ARG A 93 3.59 16.60 4.01
C ARG A 93 3.10 15.20 3.61
N ILE A 94 1.80 14.99 3.68
CA ILE A 94 1.20 13.68 3.42
C ILE A 94 0.21 13.81 2.26
N ILE A 95 0.49 13.10 1.17
CA ILE A 95 -0.49 12.92 0.10
C ILE A 95 -1.36 11.71 0.42
N PHE A 96 -2.68 11.84 0.29
CA PHE A 96 -3.60 10.75 0.61
C PHE A 96 -4.87 10.77 -0.25
N SER A 97 -5.46 9.59 -0.41
CA SER A 97 -6.84 9.44 -0.91
C SER A 97 -7.81 9.73 0.21
N ASN A 98 -8.68 10.69 -0.02
CA ASN A 98 -9.78 11.03 0.86
C ASN A 98 -11.06 10.34 0.41
N LYS A 99 -11.98 10.15 1.36
CA LYS A 99 -13.38 9.84 1.09
C LYS A 99 -13.96 10.68 -0.06
N GLY A 100 -14.71 10.03 -0.94
CA GLY A 100 -15.28 10.66 -2.14
C GLY A 100 -14.29 10.79 -3.30
N ASP A 101 -13.29 9.89 -3.34
CA ASP A 101 -12.41 9.69 -4.50
C ASP A 101 -11.63 10.96 -4.91
N THR A 102 -11.10 11.65 -3.89
CA THR A 102 -10.26 12.85 -4.08
C THR A 102 -8.89 12.67 -3.47
N VAL A 103 -7.88 13.32 -4.04
CA VAL A 103 -6.49 13.30 -3.54
C VAL A 103 -6.17 14.64 -2.91
N HIS A 104 -5.63 14.62 -1.70
CA HIS A 104 -5.30 15.81 -0.91
C HIS A 104 -3.87 15.75 -0.38
N ILE A 105 -3.33 16.91 -0.04
CA ILE A 105 -2.08 17.05 0.71
C ILE A 105 -2.41 17.60 2.10
N LEU A 106 -1.96 16.91 3.14
CA LEU A 106 -2.05 17.28 4.54
C LEU A 106 -0.69 17.81 5.03
N ASN A 107 -0.68 18.98 5.66
CA ASN A 107 0.43 19.42 6.49
C ASN A 107 0.25 18.86 7.92
N PRO A 108 1.14 17.98 8.42
CA PRO A 108 0.94 17.32 9.71
C PRO A 108 1.05 18.28 10.92
N ASP A 109 1.69 19.44 10.74
CA ASP A 109 1.95 20.39 11.82
C ASP A 109 0.81 21.42 11.94
N SER A 110 0.38 22.03 10.83
CA SER A 110 -0.76 22.97 10.82
C SER A 110 -2.12 22.27 10.76
N LYS A 111 -2.15 21.01 10.33
CA LYS A 111 -3.37 20.24 9.99
C LYS A 111 -4.18 20.84 8.83
N GLU A 112 -3.57 21.73 8.05
CA GLU A 112 -4.18 22.23 6.83
C GLU A 112 -4.20 21.13 5.77
N VAL A 113 -5.33 21.02 5.07
CA VAL A 113 -5.56 20.05 4.00
C VAL A 113 -5.95 20.77 2.73
N GLU A 114 -5.20 20.51 1.66
CA GLU A 114 -5.44 21.10 0.34
C GLU A 114 -5.81 20.01 -0.66
N LYS A 115 -6.88 20.23 -1.42
CA LYS A 115 -7.25 19.33 -2.52
C LYS A 115 -6.25 19.49 -3.66
N LEU A 116 -5.60 18.39 -4.04
CA LEU A 116 -4.65 18.36 -5.14
C LEU A 116 -5.34 18.00 -6.47
N THR A 117 -6.09 16.90 -6.49
CA THR A 117 -6.80 16.43 -7.69
C THR A 117 -7.99 15.54 -7.33
N GLY A 118 -8.80 15.17 -8.30
CA GLY A 118 -9.90 14.22 -8.13
C GLY A 118 -11.07 14.50 -9.06
N HIS A 119 -11.70 13.42 -9.52
CA HIS A 119 -12.88 13.42 -10.38
C HIS A 119 -13.81 12.30 -9.91
N SER A 120 -15.13 12.45 -10.08
CA SER A 120 -16.13 11.49 -9.57
C SER A 120 -15.97 10.04 -10.07
N ASN A 121 -15.27 9.88 -11.19
CA ASN A 121 -15.08 8.58 -11.85
C ASN A 121 -13.65 8.04 -11.65
N LEU A 122 -12.79 8.75 -10.91
CA LEU A 122 -11.39 8.36 -10.76
C LEU A 122 -11.09 8.02 -9.31
N ARG A 123 -10.60 6.82 -9.04
CA ARG A 123 -10.15 6.42 -7.69
C ARG A 123 -8.64 6.30 -7.66
N TYR A 124 -8.04 6.56 -6.50
CA TYR A 124 -6.58 6.54 -6.33
C TYR A 124 -6.19 5.71 -5.11
N SER A 125 -5.06 5.01 -5.19
CA SER A 125 -4.48 4.28 -4.07
C SER A 125 -3.00 3.98 -4.29
N ASN A 126 -2.37 3.29 -3.34
CA ASN A 126 -0.98 2.83 -3.40
C ASN A 126 0.01 3.95 -3.73
N PHE A 127 -0.12 5.06 -3.01
CA PHE A 127 0.79 6.19 -3.18
C PHE A 127 2.22 5.80 -2.79
N GLU A 128 3.19 6.19 -3.61
CA GLU A 128 4.61 6.14 -3.29
C GLU A 128 5.29 7.46 -3.71
N ALA A 129 5.89 8.17 -2.75
CA ALA A 129 6.58 9.41 -3.01
C ALA A 129 8.01 9.18 -3.53
N ASN A 130 8.40 9.94 -4.55
CA ASN A 130 9.81 10.04 -4.93
C ASN A 130 10.55 10.90 -3.88
N LEU A 131 11.64 10.38 -3.30
CA LEU A 131 12.39 11.07 -2.25
C LEU A 131 13.27 12.22 -2.75
N THR A 132 13.41 12.37 -4.08
CA THR A 132 14.30 13.34 -4.72
C THR A 132 13.57 14.32 -5.66
N SER A 133 12.25 14.21 -5.82
CA SER A 133 11.46 15.07 -6.73
C SER A 133 10.00 15.23 -6.25
N PRO A 134 9.23 16.20 -6.75
CA PRO A 134 7.82 16.41 -6.35
C PRO A 134 6.84 15.40 -6.98
N TRP A 135 7.31 14.22 -7.38
CA TRP A 135 6.51 13.22 -8.07
C TRP A 135 6.09 12.11 -7.13
N VAL A 136 4.83 11.71 -7.22
CA VAL A 136 4.24 10.62 -6.46
C VAL A 136 3.61 9.63 -7.44
N LEU A 137 3.92 8.35 -7.31
CA LEU A 137 3.22 7.30 -8.04
C LEU A 137 1.92 6.95 -7.32
N ALA A 138 0.90 6.56 -8.07
CA ALA A 138 -0.32 5.98 -7.52
C ALA A 138 -0.93 5.00 -8.52
N ASN A 139 -1.70 4.04 -8.01
CA ASN A 139 -2.70 3.36 -8.81
C ASN A 139 -3.88 4.29 -9.05
N GLN A 140 -4.39 4.32 -10.28
CA GLN A 140 -5.63 5.01 -10.64
C GLN A 140 -6.61 4.00 -11.26
N GLU A 141 -7.85 4.02 -10.80
CA GLU A 141 -8.98 3.42 -11.51
C GLU A 141 -9.76 4.50 -12.25
N ASP A 142 -10.23 4.17 -13.45
CA ASP A 142 -11.12 5.00 -14.25
C ASP A 142 -12.44 4.25 -14.51
N HIS A 143 -13.51 4.82 -13.96
CA HIS A 143 -14.89 4.35 -13.99
C HIS A 143 -15.75 5.17 -14.97
N GLU A 144 -15.16 5.85 -15.96
CA GLU A 144 -15.95 6.57 -16.98
C GLU A 144 -16.95 5.64 -17.69
N ARG A 145 -16.59 4.35 -17.83
CA ARG A 145 -17.52 3.28 -18.16
C ARG A 145 -17.80 2.45 -16.92
N ASP A 146 -18.86 2.81 -16.20
CA ASP A 146 -19.28 2.18 -14.94
C ASP A 146 -19.96 0.80 -15.16
N THR A 147 -19.18 -0.12 -15.74
CA THR A 147 -19.47 -1.56 -15.76
C THR A 147 -18.24 -2.30 -15.25
N PRO A 148 -18.38 -3.47 -14.61
CA PRO A 148 -17.23 -4.18 -14.05
C PRO A 148 -16.09 -4.45 -15.04
N ASP A 149 -16.40 -4.67 -16.31
CA ASP A 149 -15.47 -4.89 -17.42
C ASP A 149 -15.02 -3.59 -18.13
N GLY A 150 -15.66 -2.47 -17.81
CA GLY A 150 -15.38 -1.14 -18.37
C GLY A 150 -14.32 -0.36 -17.61
N VAL A 151 -14.03 -0.74 -16.35
CA VAL A 151 -13.03 -0.09 -15.50
C VAL A 151 -11.63 -0.27 -16.10
N ARG A 152 -10.86 0.83 -16.14
CA ARG A 152 -9.46 0.81 -16.59
C ARG A 152 -8.53 1.16 -15.44
N ASN A 153 -7.40 0.48 -15.40
CA ASN A 153 -6.38 0.65 -14.37
C ASN A 153 -5.12 1.25 -14.94
N TYR A 154 -4.47 2.09 -14.15
CA TYR A 154 -3.24 2.77 -14.53
C TYR A 154 -2.28 2.82 -13.35
N ILE A 155 -0.99 2.96 -13.65
CA ILE A 155 -0.08 3.68 -12.77
C ILE A 155 0.00 5.12 -13.28
N VAL A 156 -0.23 6.05 -12.37
CA VAL A 156 -0.12 7.49 -12.63
C VAL A 156 1.04 8.10 -11.85
N ALA A 157 1.59 9.18 -12.38
CA ALA A 157 2.49 10.07 -11.67
C ALA A 157 1.79 11.40 -11.41
N ILE A 158 1.77 11.82 -10.15
CA ILE A 158 1.14 13.04 -9.67
C ILE A 158 2.26 14.00 -9.24
N ASN A 159 2.29 15.19 -9.81
CA ASN A 159 3.18 16.26 -9.39
C ASN A 159 2.53 17.05 -8.24
N THR A 160 3.15 17.06 -7.07
CA THR A 160 2.59 17.69 -5.87
C THR A 160 2.66 19.22 -5.87
N GLU A 161 3.42 19.81 -6.79
CA GLU A 161 3.58 21.26 -6.89
C GLU A 161 2.68 21.86 -7.98
N THR A 162 2.51 21.16 -9.10
CA THR A 162 1.72 21.64 -10.25
C THR A 162 0.33 21.02 -10.33
N ALA A 163 0.04 20.01 -9.51
CA ALA A 163 -1.16 19.15 -9.60
C ALA A 163 -1.30 18.39 -10.93
N GLU A 164 -0.25 18.34 -11.75
CA GLU A 164 -0.25 17.56 -12.98
C GLU A 164 -0.36 16.06 -12.69
N VAL A 165 -1.21 15.35 -13.45
CA VAL A 165 -1.37 13.89 -13.36
C VAL A 165 -1.08 13.28 -14.72
N LYS A 166 -0.10 12.38 -14.80
CA LYS A 166 0.27 11.65 -16.03
C LYS A 166 -0.03 10.17 -15.86
N ARG A 167 -0.76 9.56 -16.81
CA ARG A 167 -0.85 8.09 -16.92
C ARG A 167 0.44 7.59 -17.55
N ILE A 168 1.25 6.87 -16.78
CA ILE A 168 2.56 6.39 -17.22
C ILE A 168 2.56 4.92 -17.63
N LEU A 169 1.56 4.14 -17.18
CA LEU A 169 1.32 2.76 -17.59
C LEU A 169 -0.18 2.50 -17.76
N ASP A 170 -0.56 1.92 -18.90
CA ASP A 170 -1.96 1.73 -19.33
C ASP A 170 -2.22 0.44 -20.14
N THR A 171 -1.22 -0.43 -20.27
CA THR A 171 -1.28 -1.63 -21.13
C THR A 171 -1.82 -2.91 -20.46
N ALA A 172 -1.73 -3.04 -19.14
CA ALA A 172 -2.24 -4.19 -18.38
C ALA A 172 -3.61 -3.90 -17.75
N ASP A 173 -4.37 -4.96 -17.49
CA ASP A 173 -5.68 -4.86 -16.82
C ASP A 173 -5.53 -4.44 -15.36
N PHE A 174 -4.42 -4.80 -14.69
CA PHE A 174 -4.19 -4.50 -13.28
C PHE A 174 -2.74 -4.15 -12.99
N TYR A 175 -2.56 -3.25 -12.01
CA TYR A 175 -1.27 -2.81 -11.53
C TYR A 175 -1.27 -2.77 -10.01
N TYR A 176 -0.12 -2.96 -9.38
CA TYR A 176 -0.05 -2.90 -7.91
C TYR A 176 1.34 -2.54 -7.40
N GLU A 177 1.36 -1.90 -6.22
CA GLU A 177 2.56 -1.50 -5.48
C GLU A 177 3.65 -0.84 -6.36
N PRO A 178 3.34 0.25 -7.10
CA PRO A 178 4.39 1.01 -7.76
C PRO A 178 5.34 1.61 -6.72
N SER A 179 6.65 1.56 -6.98
CA SER A 179 7.66 2.09 -6.08
C SER A 179 8.83 2.73 -6.80
N PHE A 180 9.41 3.76 -6.19
CA PHE A 180 10.67 4.37 -6.65
C PHE A 180 11.88 3.68 -6.03
N SER A 181 12.97 3.60 -6.79
CA SER A 181 14.29 3.36 -6.21
C SER A 181 14.69 4.51 -5.28
N PRO A 182 15.64 4.31 -4.34
CA PRO A 182 15.97 5.33 -3.34
C PRO A 182 16.57 6.62 -3.92
N ASP A 183 17.23 6.51 -5.07
CA ASP A 183 17.78 7.61 -5.85
C ASP A 183 16.74 8.27 -6.78
N GLY A 184 15.52 7.74 -6.80
CA GLY A 184 14.41 8.23 -7.61
C GLY A 184 14.54 7.98 -9.12
N SER A 185 15.53 7.21 -9.58
CA SER A 185 15.85 7.05 -11.02
C SER A 185 15.17 5.85 -11.70
N LYS A 186 14.60 4.93 -10.92
CA LYS A 186 13.94 3.72 -11.41
C LYS A 186 12.61 3.50 -10.72
N LEU A 187 11.73 2.78 -11.42
CA LEU A 187 10.47 2.27 -10.89
C LEU A 187 10.52 0.75 -10.76
N ALA A 188 9.73 0.21 -9.84
CA ALA A 188 9.29 -1.17 -9.84
C ALA A 188 7.77 -1.25 -9.62
N TRP A 189 7.10 -2.22 -10.24
CA TRP A 189 5.66 -2.46 -10.02
C TRP A 189 5.29 -3.92 -10.30
N LEU A 190 4.11 -4.31 -9.84
CA LEU A 190 3.47 -5.56 -10.22
C LEU A 190 2.37 -5.31 -11.26
N GLU A 191 2.22 -6.21 -12.23
CA GLU A 191 1.08 -6.22 -13.17
C GLU A 191 0.60 -7.63 -13.51
N TRP A 192 -0.68 -7.75 -13.81
CA TRP A 192 -1.30 -8.97 -14.32
C TRP A 192 -2.51 -8.64 -15.20
N ASN A 193 -3.00 -9.63 -15.94
CA ASN A 193 -4.12 -9.49 -16.85
C ASN A 193 -5.16 -10.58 -16.58
N HIS A 194 -6.40 -10.33 -16.99
CA HIS A 194 -7.40 -11.38 -17.05
C HIS A 194 -6.94 -12.54 -17.95
N PRO A 195 -7.33 -13.79 -17.64
CA PRO A 195 -8.17 -14.22 -16.52
C PRO A 195 -7.39 -14.48 -15.21
N GLU A 196 -6.12 -14.10 -15.16
CA GLU A 196 -5.24 -14.45 -14.05
C GLU A 196 -5.53 -13.64 -12.78
N LEU A 197 -5.27 -14.27 -11.64
CA LEU A 197 -5.26 -13.62 -10.34
C LEU A 197 -3.81 -13.30 -9.92
N PRO A 198 -3.60 -12.25 -9.12
CA PRO A 198 -2.25 -11.79 -8.81
C PRO A 198 -1.45 -12.80 -7.97
N PHE A 199 -2.12 -13.67 -7.20
CA PHE A 199 -1.41 -14.68 -6.42
C PHE A 199 -0.79 -15.74 -7.33
N ASP A 200 -1.38 -15.97 -8.51
CA ASP A 200 -0.88 -16.94 -9.48
C ASP A 200 0.13 -16.31 -10.46
N SER A 201 -0.11 -15.07 -10.91
CA SER A 201 0.57 -14.54 -12.11
C SER A 201 0.95 -13.06 -12.04
N ALA A 202 1.01 -12.44 -10.86
CA ALA A 202 1.59 -11.10 -10.74
C ALA A 202 3.05 -11.13 -11.20
N ARG A 203 3.38 -10.27 -12.16
CA ARG A 203 4.70 -10.14 -12.77
C ARG A 203 5.37 -8.88 -12.27
N LEU A 204 6.66 -8.97 -11.94
CA LEU A 204 7.47 -7.85 -11.50
C LEU A 204 8.18 -7.19 -12.67
N TYR A 205 7.98 -5.90 -12.82
CA TYR A 205 8.61 -5.07 -13.83
C TYR A 205 9.44 -3.97 -13.20
N THR A 206 10.39 -3.46 -13.98
CA THR A 206 11.12 -2.22 -13.68
C THR A 206 11.19 -1.33 -14.91
N ALA A 207 11.42 -0.03 -14.69
CA ALA A 207 11.64 0.95 -15.75
C ALA A 207 12.62 2.03 -15.26
N ALA A 208 13.26 2.71 -16.19
CA ALA A 208 13.92 3.97 -15.90
C ALA A 208 12.86 5.07 -15.75
N TRP A 209 13.10 6.01 -14.82
CA TRP A 209 12.26 7.17 -14.56
C TRP A 209 12.97 8.45 -14.93
N ASN A 210 12.25 9.34 -15.62
CA ASN A 210 12.72 10.67 -15.95
C ASN A 210 11.54 11.66 -15.97
N ASP A 211 11.38 12.40 -14.86
CA ASP A 211 10.51 13.58 -14.74
C ASP A 211 9.10 13.44 -15.37
N GLY A 212 8.33 12.48 -14.87
CA GLY A 212 6.98 12.22 -15.37
C GLY A 212 6.90 11.23 -16.53
N THR A 213 8.04 10.69 -16.98
CA THR A 213 8.12 9.72 -18.08
C THR A 213 8.90 8.49 -17.68
N ILE A 214 8.61 7.36 -18.35
CA ILE A 214 9.32 6.09 -18.16
C ILE A 214 9.92 5.58 -19.47
N SER A 215 11.03 4.85 -19.37
CA SER A 215 11.67 4.14 -20.49
C SER A 215 12.21 2.79 -20.03
N ASP A 216 12.70 1.99 -20.98
CA ASP A 216 13.44 0.75 -20.69
C ASP A 216 12.68 -0.22 -19.79
N ILE A 217 11.38 -0.37 -20.05
CA ILE A 217 10.51 -1.30 -19.32
C ILE A 217 11.03 -2.73 -19.50
N SER A 218 11.32 -3.39 -18.39
CA SER A 218 11.86 -4.75 -18.35
C SER A 218 11.05 -5.64 -17.41
N LEU A 219 10.65 -6.82 -17.90
CA LEU A 219 10.09 -7.89 -17.09
C LEU A 219 11.22 -8.59 -16.33
N ILE A 220 11.13 -8.59 -15.00
CA ILE A 220 12.18 -9.12 -14.13
C ILE A 220 11.86 -10.55 -13.67
N VAL A 221 10.63 -10.80 -13.20
CA VAL A 221 10.15 -12.12 -12.72
C VAL A 221 8.67 -12.30 -13.05
N GLY A 222 8.22 -13.55 -13.22
CA GLY A 222 6.80 -13.90 -13.34
C GLY A 222 6.36 -14.42 -14.71
N LYS A 223 7.29 -14.69 -15.63
CA LYS A 223 6.97 -15.15 -16.99
C LYS A 223 6.20 -16.48 -17.02
N ASP A 224 6.47 -17.37 -16.07
CA ASP A 224 5.94 -18.74 -16.03
C ASP A 224 4.93 -18.93 -14.89
N ARG A 225 4.06 -17.92 -14.65
CA ARG A 225 3.10 -17.91 -13.53
C ARG A 225 3.80 -18.09 -12.17
N GLU A 226 4.93 -17.41 -12.03
CA GLU A 226 5.66 -17.38 -10.78
C GLU A 226 5.09 -16.21 -9.97
N GLY A 227 4.08 -16.45 -9.13
CA GLY A 227 3.40 -15.39 -8.38
C GLY A 227 4.38 -14.53 -7.57
N VAL A 228 4.57 -13.27 -7.98
CA VAL A 228 5.46 -12.31 -7.31
C VAL A 228 4.68 -11.41 -6.37
N ALA A 229 5.24 -11.09 -5.21
CA ALA A 229 4.63 -10.18 -4.24
C ALA A 229 5.66 -9.24 -3.59
N GLU A 230 5.16 -8.10 -3.12
CA GLU A 230 5.87 -7.11 -2.30
C GLU A 230 7.26 -6.69 -2.83
N PRO A 231 7.38 -6.15 -4.06
CA PRO A 231 8.64 -5.57 -4.51
C PRO A 231 9.00 -4.36 -3.64
N ARG A 232 10.22 -4.35 -3.10
CA ARG A 232 10.71 -3.28 -2.23
C ARG A 232 12.17 -2.97 -2.53
N TRP A 233 12.45 -1.70 -2.80
CA TRP A 233 13.81 -1.22 -2.91
C TRP A 233 14.47 -1.12 -1.53
N GLY A 234 15.69 -1.64 -1.43
CA GLY A 234 16.59 -1.44 -0.31
C GLY A 234 17.36 -0.13 -0.44
N PRO A 235 17.95 0.37 0.66
CA PRO A 235 18.67 1.65 0.67
C PRO A 235 19.95 1.64 -0.17
N ASP A 236 20.47 0.46 -0.51
CA ASP A 236 21.62 0.26 -1.39
C ASP A 236 21.23 0.25 -2.88
N GLY A 237 19.93 0.37 -3.19
CA GLY A 237 19.39 0.23 -4.55
C GLY A 237 19.14 -1.22 -4.97
N SER A 238 19.28 -2.20 -4.07
CA SER A 238 18.85 -3.57 -4.34
C SER A 238 17.32 -3.64 -4.42
N LEU A 239 16.76 -4.50 -5.26
CA LEU A 239 15.32 -4.77 -5.31
C LEU A 239 15.02 -6.12 -4.66
N PHE A 240 14.21 -6.13 -3.61
CA PHE A 240 13.75 -7.34 -2.90
C PHE A 240 12.32 -7.67 -3.31
N PHE A 241 11.97 -8.95 -3.35
CA PHE A 241 10.60 -9.40 -3.63
C PHE A 241 10.39 -10.84 -3.15
N GLY A 242 9.13 -11.22 -2.92
CA GLY A 242 8.74 -12.60 -2.69
C GLY A 242 8.35 -13.27 -4.01
N LYS A 243 8.81 -14.50 -4.26
CA LYS A 243 8.46 -15.31 -5.43
C LYS A 243 8.10 -16.74 -5.02
N GLU A 244 7.02 -17.27 -5.56
CA GLU A 244 6.62 -18.66 -5.32
C GLU A 244 7.64 -19.66 -5.88
N VAL A 245 8.11 -20.55 -5.00
CA VAL A 245 9.03 -21.65 -5.35
C VAL A 245 8.60 -22.90 -4.58
N GLY A 246 7.92 -23.81 -5.27
CA GLY A 246 7.32 -24.99 -4.66
C GLY A 246 6.08 -24.61 -3.85
N GLU A 247 6.04 -24.97 -2.57
CA GLU A 247 4.88 -24.76 -1.69
C GLU A 247 4.88 -23.41 -0.97
N TYR A 248 5.96 -22.63 -1.09
CA TYR A 248 6.17 -21.40 -0.32
C TYR A 248 6.68 -20.27 -1.21
N ARG A 249 6.28 -19.04 -0.88
CA ARG A 249 6.95 -17.84 -1.41
C ARG A 249 8.27 -17.61 -0.68
N ARG A 250 9.37 -17.55 -1.44
CA ARG A 250 10.71 -17.31 -0.92
C ARG A 250 11.15 -15.88 -1.20
N LEU A 251 12.08 -15.38 -0.38
CA LEU A 251 12.65 -14.04 -0.53
C LEU A 251 13.77 -14.05 -1.58
N PHE A 252 13.70 -13.12 -2.52
CA PHE A 252 14.73 -12.89 -3.54
C PHE A 252 15.23 -11.46 -3.51
N ARG A 253 16.42 -11.25 -4.09
CA ARG A 253 17.01 -9.93 -4.28
C ARG A 253 17.70 -9.83 -5.63
N ILE A 254 17.63 -8.65 -6.24
CA ILE A 254 18.45 -8.21 -7.36
C ILE A 254 19.38 -7.11 -6.86
N LEU A 255 20.67 -7.26 -7.14
CA LEU A 255 21.66 -6.24 -6.79
C LEU A 255 21.62 -5.06 -7.76
N PRO A 256 22.03 -3.85 -7.33
CA PRO A 256 22.13 -2.70 -8.22
C PRO A 256 22.97 -3.03 -9.47
N GLY A 257 22.41 -2.77 -10.65
CA GLY A 257 23.08 -3.01 -11.94
C GLY A 257 23.12 -4.47 -12.41
N SER A 258 22.42 -5.38 -11.72
CA SER A 258 22.24 -6.78 -12.14
C SER A 258 20.84 -7.00 -12.71
N ASP A 259 20.71 -7.93 -13.66
CA ASP A 259 19.43 -8.48 -14.10
C ASP A 259 19.14 -9.86 -13.45
N GLU A 260 20.15 -10.43 -12.78
CA GLU A 260 20.00 -11.70 -12.06
C GLU A 260 19.43 -11.48 -10.66
N HIS A 261 18.47 -12.32 -10.30
CA HIS A 261 17.91 -12.42 -8.97
C HIS A 261 18.46 -13.63 -8.23
N VAL A 262 18.76 -13.47 -6.94
CA VAL A 262 19.27 -14.52 -6.07
C VAL A 262 18.33 -14.77 -4.89
N GLU A 263 18.11 -16.05 -4.56
CA GLU A 263 17.33 -16.43 -3.38
C GLU A 263 18.11 -16.06 -2.10
N ILE A 264 17.45 -15.34 -1.20
CA ILE A 264 17.96 -15.06 0.15
C ILE A 264 17.51 -16.20 1.07
N LYS A 265 18.46 -17.07 1.42
CA LYS A 265 18.21 -18.14 2.38
C LYS A 265 18.31 -17.63 3.81
N VAL A 266 17.18 -17.62 4.51
CA VAL A 266 17.13 -17.26 5.93
C VAL A 266 17.13 -18.54 6.77
N ASN A 267 18.23 -18.76 7.51
CA ASN A 267 18.41 -19.96 8.32
C ASN A 267 17.31 -20.10 9.37
N GLY A 268 16.75 -21.31 9.48
CA GLY A 268 15.68 -21.63 10.44
C GLY A 268 14.25 -21.34 9.96
N ILE A 269 14.08 -20.63 8.84
CA ILE A 269 12.76 -20.30 8.27
C ILE A 269 12.70 -20.47 6.75
N ALA A 270 13.48 -21.40 6.20
CA ALA A 270 13.55 -21.66 4.76
C ALA A 270 12.21 -22.16 4.14
N ASN A 271 11.31 -22.68 4.97
CA ASN A 271 9.96 -23.14 4.59
C ASN A 271 8.87 -22.22 5.15
N ALA A 272 9.18 -20.94 5.37
CA ALA A 272 8.20 -19.93 5.74
C ALA A 272 7.72 -19.18 4.48
N GLU A 273 6.50 -18.66 4.55
CA GLU A 273 5.93 -17.80 3.52
C GLU A 273 6.50 -16.37 3.65
N PHE A 274 7.16 -15.87 2.61
CA PHE A 274 7.70 -14.51 2.57
C PHE A 274 6.91 -13.61 1.62
N GLY A 275 6.32 -12.56 2.17
CA GLY A 275 5.52 -11.59 1.43
C GLY A 275 4.12 -12.12 1.11
N GLY A 276 3.22 -11.22 0.73
CA GLY A 276 1.87 -11.57 0.31
C GLY A 276 1.21 -10.43 -0.45
N LEU A 277 0.02 -10.67 -0.96
CA LEU A 277 -0.76 -9.62 -1.60
C LEU A 277 -1.54 -8.86 -0.54
N ARG A 278 -1.20 -7.58 -0.37
CA ARG A 278 -1.71 -6.74 0.72
C ARG A 278 -3.05 -6.11 0.40
N TRP A 279 -4.07 -6.93 0.21
CA TRP A 279 -5.44 -6.47 0.01
C TRP A 279 -6.01 -5.74 1.23
N PHE A 280 -7.14 -5.07 1.01
CA PHE A 280 -7.95 -4.44 2.06
C PHE A 280 -7.28 -3.26 2.75
N GLN A 281 -6.34 -2.53 2.17
CA GLN A 281 -5.66 -1.43 2.89
C GLN A 281 -6.48 -0.14 2.99
N GLY A 282 -7.52 0.01 2.17
CA GLY A 282 -8.25 1.27 2.02
C GLY A 282 -9.58 1.38 2.75
N ARG A 283 -10.00 0.35 3.50
CA ARG A 283 -11.24 0.31 4.30
C ARG A 283 -11.00 -0.23 5.71
#